data_AF-A0A7J4EDQ3-F1
#
_entry.id   AF-A0A7J4EDQ3-F1
#
_cell.length_a   1.000
_cell.length_b   1.000
_cell.length_c   1.000
_cell.angle_alpha   90.00
_cell.angle_beta   90.00
_cell.angle_gamma   90.00
#
_symmetry.space_group_name_H-M   'P 1'
#
loop_
_entity.id
_entity.type
_entity.pdbx_description
1 polymer ?
#
loop_
_entity_poly.entity_id
_entity_poly.type
_entity_poly.pdbx_seq_one_letter_code
_entity_poly.pdbx_strand_id
1 'polypeptide(L)'
;MPFEVFKELGDKDLLFIDSSHTVKPGGDVNYLILEVLPRLEKVIVHFHDIFLPYDYQRSILQTFFHWTETSLLRAFLIWNEKVRIIFCLSQLHYDYRALKEVFPEYNPQLDKDGIRDEKYKPFENPKEHFPSSIYIQIQ
;
A
#
# COMPACT_ATOMS: atom_id res chain seq x y z
N MET A 1 -1.45 11.65 -16.30
CA MET A 1 -2.08 12.98 -16.07
C MET A 1 -0.99 14.03 -16.00
N PRO A 2 -1.25 15.30 -16.36
CA PRO A 2 -0.29 16.38 -16.14
C PRO A 2 0.00 16.58 -14.65
N PHE A 3 1.22 16.99 -14.32
CA PHE A 3 1.61 17.22 -12.92
C PHE A 3 0.79 18.34 -12.24
N GLU A 4 0.35 19.33 -13.01
CA GLU A 4 -0.38 20.51 -12.50
C GLU A 4 -1.64 20.15 -11.69
N VAL A 5 -2.31 19.04 -12.03
CA VAL A 5 -3.49 18.57 -11.27
C VAL A 5 -3.14 18.24 -9.83
N PHE A 6 -1.92 17.75 -9.56
CA PHE A 6 -1.49 17.41 -8.20
C PHE A 6 -1.13 18.64 -7.36
N LYS A 7 -0.82 19.78 -8.00
CA LYS A 7 -0.54 21.04 -7.28
C LYS A 7 -1.78 21.67 -6.65
N GLU A 8 -2.97 21.24 -7.08
CA GLU A 8 -4.23 21.70 -6.53
C GLU A 8 -4.54 21.06 -5.16
N LEU A 9 -3.80 20.01 -4.78
CA LEU A 9 -3.99 19.29 -3.52
C LEU A 9 -3.31 20.01 -2.34
N GLY A 10 -4.02 20.10 -1.21
CA GLY A 10 -3.54 20.67 0.05
C GLY A 10 -3.90 19.84 1.29
N ASP A 11 -3.84 20.45 2.47
CA ASP A 11 -3.83 19.72 3.76
C ASP A 11 -5.10 18.91 4.07
N LYS A 12 -6.21 19.28 3.42
CA LYS A 12 -7.53 18.67 3.61
C LYS A 12 -7.90 17.69 2.51
N ASP A 13 -7.01 17.50 1.55
CA ASP A 13 -7.25 16.64 0.41
C ASP A 13 -6.62 15.26 0.61
N LEU A 14 -7.21 14.27 -0.06
CA LEU A 14 -6.74 12.90 -0.11
C LEU A 14 -6.38 12.55 -1.55
N LEU A 15 -5.12 12.20 -1.78
CA LEU A 15 -4.69 11.57 -3.02
C LEU A 15 -4.86 10.06 -2.90
N PHE A 16 -5.84 9.49 -3.61
CA PHE A 16 -6.04 8.04 -3.69
C PHE A 16 -5.31 7.47 -4.90
N ILE A 17 -4.43 6.48 -4.67
CA ILE A 17 -3.64 5.80 -5.69
C ILE A 17 -4.01 4.32 -5.73
N ASP A 18 -4.55 3.91 -6.88
CA ASP A 18 -4.65 2.52 -7.30
C ASP A 18 -3.95 2.42 -8.65
N SER A 19 -2.70 1.95 -8.61
CA SER A 19 -1.79 1.96 -9.74
C SER A 19 -1.79 0.61 -10.47
N SER A 20 -0.91 0.44 -11.46
CA SER A 20 -0.65 -0.87 -12.05
C SER A 20 0.16 -1.82 -11.15
N HIS A 21 0.54 -1.38 -9.95
CA HIS A 21 1.31 -2.10 -8.92
C HIS A 21 2.70 -2.59 -9.37
N THR A 22 3.11 -2.30 -10.60
CA THR A 22 4.31 -2.86 -11.25
C THR A 22 5.27 -1.76 -11.69
N VAL A 23 6.50 -1.82 -11.17
CA VAL A 23 7.63 -0.98 -11.59
C VAL A 23 8.05 -1.39 -13.01
N LYS A 24 7.95 -0.45 -13.96
CA LYS A 24 8.35 -0.65 -15.36
C LYS A 24 8.74 0.67 -16.02
N PRO A 25 9.58 0.67 -17.08
CA PRO A 25 9.91 1.88 -17.82
C PRO A 25 8.65 2.62 -18.29
N GLY A 26 8.55 3.91 -17.97
CA GLY A 26 7.38 4.73 -18.30
C GLY A 26 6.08 4.35 -17.56
N GLY A 27 6.17 3.50 -16.54
CA GLY A 27 5.02 3.08 -15.73
C GLY A 27 4.47 4.17 -14.81
N ASP A 28 3.21 4.03 -14.45
CA ASP A 28 2.50 4.90 -13.51
C ASP A 28 3.10 4.84 -12.11
N VAL A 29 3.49 3.66 -11.60
CA VAL A 29 4.18 3.51 -10.30
C VAL A 29 5.44 4.38 -10.22
N ASN A 30 6.27 4.35 -11.26
CA ASN A 30 7.49 5.16 -11.31
C ASN A 30 7.15 6.65 -11.33
N TYR A 31 6.19 7.06 -12.16
CA TYR A 31 5.77 8.45 -12.23
C TYR A 31 5.20 8.94 -10.89
N LEU A 32 4.33 8.16 -10.25
CA LEU A 32 3.70 8.51 -8.99
C LEU A 32 4.73 8.62 -7.86
N ILE A 33 5.61 7.62 -7.70
CA ILE A 33 6.53 7.58 -6.56
C ILE A 33 7.78 8.44 -6.78
N LEU A 34 8.34 8.46 -8.00
CA LEU A 34 9.59 9.17 -8.28
C LEU A 34 9.37 10.61 -8.74
N GLU A 35 8.21 10.95 -9.30
CA GLU A 35 7.93 12.29 -9.80
C GLU A 35 6.85 13.03 -9.02
N VAL A 36 5.71 12.40 -8.72
CA VAL A 36 4.59 13.06 -8.03
C VAL A 36 4.88 13.21 -6.55
N LEU A 37 5.07 12.11 -5.81
CA LEU A 37 5.26 12.12 -4.35
C LEU A 37 6.31 13.12 -3.85
N PRO A 38 7.51 13.24 -4.46
CA PRO A 38 8.56 14.15 -3.94
C PRO A 38 8.20 15.64 -4.07
N ARG A 39 7.21 15.98 -4.90
CA ARG A 39 6.79 17.35 -5.19
C ARG A 39 5.42 17.70 -4.60
N LEU A 40 4.75 16.73 -3.99
CA LEU A 40 3.55 17.01 -3.21
C LEU A 40 3.93 17.82 -1.98
N GLU A 41 3.01 18.69 -1.57
CA GLU A 41 3.11 19.40 -0.30
C GLU A 41 2.22 18.71 0.74
N LYS A 42 1.75 19.43 1.77
CA LYS A 42 0.92 18.90 2.85
C LYS A 42 -0.34 18.22 2.31
N VAL A 43 -0.30 16.91 2.10
CA VAL A 43 -1.43 16.10 1.60
C VAL A 43 -1.36 14.71 2.21
N ILE A 44 -2.52 14.08 2.40
CA ILE A 44 -2.60 12.67 2.76
C ILE A 44 -2.64 11.86 1.46
N VAL A 45 -1.77 10.87 1.35
CA VAL A 45 -1.73 9.95 0.21
C VAL A 45 -2.11 8.55 0.67
N HIS A 46 -3.04 7.95 -0.04
CA HIS A 46 -3.45 6.57 0.11
C HIS A 46 -2.89 5.74 -1.05
N PHE A 47 -2.19 4.66 -0.73
CA PHE A 47 -1.87 3.62 -1.71
C PHE A 47 -2.69 2.37 -1.40
N HIS A 48 -3.37 1.86 -2.43
CA HIS A 48 -4.02 0.57 -2.40
C HIS A 48 -2.97 -0.56 -2.52
N ASP A 49 -3.27 -1.75 -1.99
CA ASP A 49 -2.46 -2.97 -2.16
C ASP A 49 -0.95 -2.84 -1.89
N ILE A 50 -0.61 -2.39 -0.69
CA ILE A 50 0.75 -2.36 -0.14
C ILE A 50 0.94 -3.45 0.92
N PHE A 51 2.05 -4.19 0.84
CA PHE A 51 2.23 -5.47 1.56
C PHE A 51 3.28 -5.45 2.68
N LEU A 52 3.59 -4.28 3.23
CA LEU A 52 4.55 -4.16 4.34
C LEU A 52 4.19 -5.09 5.52
N PRO A 53 5.20 -5.70 6.19
CA PRO A 53 6.64 -5.46 6.04
C PRO A 53 7.29 -6.25 4.89
N TYR A 54 6.53 -7.06 4.18
CA TYR A 54 7.01 -7.85 3.05
C TYR A 54 7.11 -6.98 1.80
N ASP A 55 8.01 -7.35 0.91
CA ASP A 55 8.26 -6.68 -0.37
C ASP A 55 7.61 -7.43 -1.55
N TYR A 56 6.70 -8.34 -1.24
CA TYR A 56 5.93 -9.13 -2.19
C TYR A 56 4.47 -9.22 -1.76
N GLN A 57 3.58 -9.34 -2.75
CA GLN A 57 2.17 -9.61 -2.51
C GLN A 57 1.94 -11.02 -1.95
N ARG A 58 0.85 -11.20 -1.20
CA ARG A 58 0.54 -12.49 -0.54
C ARG A 58 0.31 -13.65 -1.50
N SER A 59 0.02 -13.37 -2.78
CA SER A 59 -0.24 -14.35 -3.83
C SER A 59 0.98 -14.65 -4.70
N ILE A 60 2.18 -14.20 -4.34
CA ILE A 60 3.39 -14.22 -5.19
C ILE A 60 3.73 -15.58 -5.83
N LEU A 61 3.41 -16.69 -5.14
CA LEU A 61 3.66 -18.06 -5.65
C LEU A 61 2.52 -18.62 -6.52
N GLN A 62 1.41 -17.91 -6.64
CA GLN A 62 0.17 -18.40 -7.26
C GLN A 62 -0.26 -17.57 -8.49
N THR A 63 0.50 -16.54 -8.85
CA THR A 63 0.16 -15.64 -9.97
C THR A 63 1.39 -15.18 -10.73
N PHE A 64 1.20 -14.78 -11.98
CA PHE A 64 2.22 -14.17 -12.84
C PHE A 64 2.28 -12.64 -12.71
N PHE A 65 1.33 -12.04 -11.99
CA PHE A 65 1.40 -10.61 -11.67
C PHE A 65 2.39 -10.39 -10.53
N HIS A 66 3.52 -9.75 -10.80
CA HIS A 66 4.54 -9.46 -9.79
C HIS A 66 4.51 -7.98 -9.43
N TRP A 67 3.76 -7.65 -8.39
CA TRP A 67 3.63 -6.30 -7.88
C TRP A 67 4.88 -5.92 -7.09
N THR A 68 5.52 -4.84 -7.54
CA THR A 68 6.79 -4.32 -7.03
C THR A 68 6.66 -2.91 -6.48
N GLU A 69 5.45 -2.34 -6.50
CA GLU A 69 5.14 -1.02 -5.93
C GLU A 69 5.46 -0.95 -4.44
N THR A 70 5.16 -2.00 -3.66
CA THR A 70 5.47 -2.05 -2.22
C THR A 70 6.96 -1.80 -1.96
N SER A 71 7.85 -2.40 -2.76
CA SER A 71 9.29 -2.23 -2.60
C SER A 71 9.75 -0.82 -2.93
N LEU A 72 9.21 -0.22 -4.00
CA LEU A 72 9.56 1.14 -4.39
C LEU A 72 9.02 2.17 -3.38
N LEU A 73 7.78 2.00 -2.93
CA LEU A 73 7.19 2.86 -1.89
C LEU A 73 7.98 2.74 -0.60
N ARG A 74 8.34 1.52 -0.18
CA ARG A 74 9.21 1.30 0.98
C ARG A 74 10.53 2.04 0.86
N ALA A 75 11.17 1.99 -0.31
CA ALA A 75 12.42 2.72 -0.56
C ALA A 75 12.22 4.24 -0.43
N PHE A 76 11.09 4.79 -0.90
CA PHE A 76 10.75 6.20 -0.72
C PHE A 76 10.51 6.60 0.75
N LEU A 77 10.02 5.68 1.57
CA LEU A 77 9.73 5.93 2.99
C LEU A 77 10.97 5.82 3.90
N ILE A 78 11.93 4.97 3.54
CA ILE A 78 13.14 4.74 4.33
C ILE A 78 13.94 6.04 4.44
N TRP A 79 14.20 6.48 5.67
CA TRP A 79 14.96 7.72 5.97
C TRP A 79 14.38 9.00 5.35
N ASN A 80 13.07 9.03 5.08
CA ASN A 80 12.40 10.20 4.55
C ASN A 80 11.66 10.97 5.65
N GLU A 81 12.30 12.00 6.20
CA GLU A 81 11.75 12.82 7.29
C GLU A 81 10.53 13.66 6.89
N LYS A 82 10.30 13.88 5.59
CA LYS A 82 9.14 14.62 5.09
C LYS A 82 7.87 13.78 5.05
N VAL A 83 7.95 12.50 5.38
CA VAL A 83 6.83 11.57 5.24
C VAL A 83 6.56 10.90 6.57
N ARG A 84 5.31 10.96 7.00
CA ARG A 84 4.82 10.29 8.19
C ARG A 84 3.83 9.21 7.80
N ILE A 85 4.10 7.95 8.17
CA ILE A 85 3.11 6.88 8.06
C ILE A 85 2.02 7.14 9.10
N ILE A 86 0.77 7.32 8.66
CA ILE A 86 -0.38 7.49 9.56
C ILE A 86 -0.84 6.12 10.04
N PHE A 87 -1.08 5.20 9.10
CA PHE A 87 -1.33 3.79 9.38
C PHE A 87 -1.06 2.94 8.14
N CYS A 88 -0.67 1.67 8.37
CA CYS A 88 -0.42 0.68 7.34
C CYS A 88 -1.19 -0.59 7.71
N LEU A 89 -2.24 -0.92 6.96
CA LEU A 89 -3.17 -1.98 7.33
C LEU A 89 -2.57 -3.38 7.18
N SER A 90 -1.70 -3.59 6.18
CA SER A 90 -0.99 -4.86 6.03
C SER A 90 -0.04 -5.11 7.20
N GLN A 91 0.71 -4.09 7.64
CA GLN A 91 1.55 -4.19 8.83
C GLN A 91 0.72 -4.52 10.08
N LEU A 92 -0.43 -3.87 10.25
CA LEU A 92 -1.34 -4.12 11.37
C LEU A 92 -2.04 -5.49 11.28
N HIS A 93 -2.27 -6.03 10.08
CA HIS A 93 -2.80 -7.39 9.89
C HIS A 93 -1.87 -8.42 10.53
N TYR A 94 -0.57 -8.25 10.36
CA TYR A 94 0.43 -9.15 10.96
C TYR A 94 0.58 -8.97 12.49
N ASP A 95 0.05 -7.87 13.07
CA ASP A 95 -0.18 -7.71 14.52
C ASP A 95 -1.69 -7.51 14.80
N TYR A 96 -2.46 -8.58 14.54
CA TYR A 96 -3.93 -8.57 14.58
C TYR A 96 -4.57 -8.07 15.88
N ARG A 97 -3.83 -7.97 16.99
CA ARG A 97 -4.34 -7.51 18.29
C ARG A 97 -4.88 -6.08 18.20
N ALA A 98 -4.11 -5.17 17.60
CA ALA A 98 -4.48 -3.77 17.46
C ALA A 98 -5.73 -3.61 16.56
N LEU A 99 -5.85 -4.41 15.50
CA LEU A 99 -7.02 -4.35 14.62
C LEU A 99 -8.29 -4.87 15.30
N LYS A 100 -8.21 -5.95 16.09
CA LYS A 100 -9.40 -6.48 16.79
C LYS A 100 -9.92 -5.56 17.90
N GLU A 101 -9.04 -4.77 18.52
CA GLU A 101 -9.46 -3.77 19.50
C GLU A 101 -10.32 -2.66 18.88
N VAL A 102 -10.01 -2.28 17.64
CA VAL A 102 -10.74 -1.21 16.92
C VAL A 102 -11.91 -1.77 16.10
N PHE A 103 -11.75 -2.96 15.53
CA PHE A 103 -12.72 -3.63 14.66
C PHE A 103 -13.02 -5.04 15.20
N PRO A 104 -14.00 -5.20 16.11
CA PRO A 104 -14.30 -6.50 16.73
C PRO A 104 -14.66 -7.61 15.72
N GLU A 105 -15.30 -7.24 14.62
CA GLU A 105 -15.64 -8.09 13.47
C GLU A 105 -14.45 -8.47 12.56
N TYR A 106 -13.24 -7.96 12.84
CA TYR A 106 -12.06 -8.31 12.06
C TYR A 106 -11.69 -9.79 12.21
N ASN A 107 -11.81 -10.52 11.10
CA ASN A 107 -11.51 -11.94 10.98
C ASN A 107 -10.30 -12.13 10.06
N PRO A 108 -9.06 -12.27 10.57
CA PRO A 108 -7.86 -12.25 9.75
C PRO A 108 -7.73 -13.49 8.86
N GLN A 109 -7.31 -13.29 7.61
CA GLN A 109 -6.79 -14.38 6.77
C GLN A 109 -5.52 -14.96 7.37
N LEU A 110 -5.39 -16.29 7.31
CA LEU A 110 -4.17 -16.99 7.70
C LEU A 110 -3.06 -16.77 6.66
N ASP A 111 -1.83 -16.67 7.14
CA ASP A 111 -0.61 -16.57 6.35
C ASP A 111 0.54 -17.34 7.00
N LYS A 112 1.57 -17.58 6.20
CA LYS A 112 2.88 -18.02 6.65
C LYS A 112 3.91 -17.12 5.99
N ASP A 113 4.66 -16.39 6.80
CA ASP A 113 5.68 -15.44 6.35
C ASP A 113 5.11 -14.44 5.33
N GLY A 114 3.91 -13.91 5.55
CA GLY A 114 3.27 -12.97 4.64
C GLY A 114 2.61 -13.61 3.41
N ILE A 115 2.91 -14.86 3.10
CA ILE A 115 2.25 -15.59 2.00
C ILE A 115 0.92 -16.15 2.52
N ARG A 116 -0.17 -15.88 1.81
CA ARG A 116 -1.49 -16.37 2.22
C ARG A 116 -1.56 -17.90 2.16
N ASP A 117 -2.35 -18.49 3.05
CA ASP A 117 -2.61 -19.93 3.06
C ASP A 117 -3.13 -20.45 1.71
N GLU A 118 -2.73 -21.65 1.31
CA GLU A 118 -3.07 -22.26 0.01
C GLU A 118 -4.57 -22.41 -0.22
N LYS A 119 -5.37 -22.46 0.87
CA LYS A 119 -6.83 -22.50 0.76
C LYS A 119 -7.41 -21.24 0.09
N TYR A 120 -6.70 -20.12 0.11
CA TYR A 120 -7.11 -18.87 -0.52
C TYR A 120 -6.59 -18.81 -1.95
N LYS A 121 -7.50 -18.83 -2.94
CA LYS A 121 -7.10 -18.73 -4.35
C LYS A 121 -6.96 -17.28 -4.82
N PRO A 122 -6.16 -17.02 -5.87
CA PRO A 122 -6.13 -15.71 -6.51
C PRO A 122 -7.51 -15.29 -7.01
N PHE A 123 -7.83 -14.00 -6.84
CA PHE A 123 -9.07 -13.39 -7.35
C PHE A 123 -10.38 -13.91 -6.72
N GLU A 124 -10.30 -14.71 -5.66
CA GLU A 124 -11.46 -15.03 -4.81
C GLU A 124 -11.64 -13.99 -3.69
N ASN A 125 -12.88 -13.78 -3.27
CA ASN A 125 -13.23 -12.93 -2.13
C ASN A 125 -13.59 -13.82 -0.92
N PRO A 126 -12.58 -14.28 -0.14
CA PRO A 126 -12.84 -15.05 1.07
C PRO A 126 -13.58 -14.20 2.11
N LYS A 127 -14.22 -14.88 3.07
CA LYS A 127 -14.90 -14.19 4.19
C LYS A 127 -13.89 -13.59 5.17
N GLU A 128 -12.69 -14.14 5.24
CA GLU A 128 -11.60 -13.61 6.05
C GLU A 128 -10.96 -12.38 5.39
N HIS A 129 -10.55 -11.43 6.21
CA HIS A 129 -10.08 -10.12 5.81
C HIS A 129 -8.56 -10.06 5.69
N PHE A 130 -8.10 -9.31 4.70
CA PHE A 130 -6.72 -8.84 4.59
C PHE A 130 -6.73 -7.41 4.04
N PRO A 131 -6.69 -6.39 4.92
CA PRO A 131 -6.61 -5.01 4.48
C PRO A 131 -5.17 -4.65 4.12
N SER A 132 -4.97 -4.04 2.95
CA SER A 132 -3.65 -3.84 2.35
C SER A 132 -3.32 -2.37 2.07
N SER A 133 -4.13 -1.40 2.49
CA SER A 133 -3.83 0.00 2.21
C SER A 133 -2.85 0.63 3.20
N ILE A 134 -2.11 1.63 2.74
CA ILE A 134 -1.27 2.50 3.58
C ILE A 134 -1.64 3.96 3.35
N TYR A 135 -1.65 4.72 4.45
CA TYR A 135 -1.89 6.15 4.46
C TYR A 135 -0.63 6.84 4.96
N ILE A 136 -0.10 7.74 4.14
CA ILE A 136 1.07 8.54 4.45
C ILE A 136 0.70 10.02 4.40
N GLN A 137 1.31 10.82 5.26
CA GLN A 137 1.20 12.27 5.24
C GLN A 137 2.52 12.85 4.77
N ILE A 138 2.46 13.69 3.74
CA ILE A 138 3.58 14.54 3.34
C ILE A 138 3.58 15.80 4.23
N GLN A 139 4.74 16.20 4.75
CA GLN A 139 4.92 17.29 5.73
C GLN A 139 5.46 18.58 5.10
#